data_AF-A0A7J3NUE9-F1
#
_entry.id   AF-A0A7J3NUE9-F1
#
_cell.length_a   1.000
_cell.length_b   1.000
_cell.length_c   1.000
_cell.angle_alpha   90.00
_cell.angle_beta   90.00
_cell.angle_gamma   90.00
#
_symmetry.space_group_name_H-M   'P 1'
#
loop_
_entity.id
_entity.type
_entity.pdbx_description
1 polymer ?
#
loop_
_entity_poly.entity_id
_entity_poly.type
_entity_poly.pdbx_seq_one_letter_code
_entity_poly.pdbx_strand_id
1 'polypeptide(L)'
;MLRYLDSDTTESNISAKERRVTAQRISVGSVYTMFVNSDYYDVLQEPVPRESSTYELFGEWPELGPVVKKLFKGEELNERDEGWLREVSEETGWELNDVIDDLKNISRDPVERAEKYYSLYTEYLEEAKNYYRLNNFRQAGEKLYGAVLALIKYYAAIKGMPLIHWSRGKIERFITNNVKQELRKLFRDLLDKTQPLHEHFYEAHLDEQTFKERWIEALKLLERIHDLIRFSNTF
;
A
#
# COMPACT_ATOMS: atom_id res chain seq x y z
N MET A 1 52.49 16.67 -51.53
CA MET A 1 53.23 15.67 -52.32
C MET A 1 52.60 14.32 -52.01
N LEU A 2 52.08 13.65 -53.03
CA LEU A 2 51.27 12.42 -53.02
C LEU A 2 52.07 11.15 -52.68
N ARG A 3 51.37 10.16 -52.10
CA ARG A 3 51.34 8.68 -52.33
C ARG A 3 50.77 8.04 -51.04
N TYR A 4 49.55 7.51 -50.95
CA TYR A 4 48.88 6.41 -51.65
C TYR A 4 49.76 5.17 -51.86
N LEU A 5 49.47 4.10 -51.10
CA LEU A 5 49.12 2.76 -51.60
C LEU A 5 48.45 1.94 -50.48
N ASP A 6 47.27 1.44 -50.82
CA ASP A 6 46.45 0.47 -50.10
C ASP A 6 47.08 -0.94 -50.08
N SER A 7 46.71 -1.74 -49.08
CA SER A 7 46.29 -3.12 -49.33
C SER A 7 45.43 -3.64 -48.18
N ASP A 8 44.21 -4.02 -48.52
CA ASP A 8 43.17 -4.71 -47.76
C ASP A 8 43.65 -5.94 -46.95
N THR A 9 43.04 -6.14 -45.78
CA THR A 9 42.38 -7.40 -45.41
C THR A 9 41.45 -7.19 -44.21
N THR A 10 40.19 -6.91 -44.55
CA THR A 10 38.93 -7.51 -44.04
C THR A 10 38.89 -8.29 -42.72
N GLU A 11 37.76 -8.08 -42.02
CA GLU A 11 37.12 -8.87 -40.94
C GLU A 11 37.54 -8.50 -39.50
N SER A 12 36.73 -7.79 -38.72
CA SER A 12 35.40 -8.22 -38.29
C SER A 12 34.54 -7.04 -37.80
N ASN A 13 33.43 -6.83 -38.51
CA ASN A 13 32.26 -6.11 -38.03
C ASN A 13 31.50 -6.98 -37.03
N ILE A 14 31.29 -6.49 -35.81
CA ILE A 14 30.18 -6.89 -34.93
C ILE A 14 29.60 -5.57 -34.38
N SER A 15 28.82 -4.80 -35.15
CA SER A 15 27.34 -4.88 -35.23
C SER A 15 26.74 -5.24 -33.86
N ALA A 16 26.22 -4.30 -33.07
CA ALA A 16 24.99 -3.55 -33.34
C ALA A 16 23.90 -4.43 -33.98
N LYS A 17 23.52 -5.54 -33.33
CA LYS A 17 22.25 -6.21 -33.53
C LYS A 17 21.93 -7.13 -32.34
N GLU A 18 20.69 -7.03 -31.87
CA GLU A 18 19.97 -8.06 -31.11
C GLU A 18 20.38 -8.29 -29.64
N ARG A 19 20.08 -7.33 -28.76
CA ARG A 19 19.66 -7.70 -27.40
C ARG A 19 18.23 -8.23 -27.47
N ARG A 20 18.09 -9.55 -27.60
CA ARG A 20 16.82 -10.25 -27.45
C ARG A 20 16.26 -10.00 -26.05
N VAL A 21 15.17 -9.26 -25.99
CA VAL A 21 14.29 -9.20 -24.82
C VAL A 21 13.72 -10.60 -24.63
N THR A 22 14.20 -11.32 -23.63
CA THR A 22 13.64 -12.62 -23.25
C THR A 22 12.58 -12.35 -22.18
N ALA A 23 11.38 -11.96 -22.61
CA ALA A 23 10.23 -11.89 -21.72
C ALA A 23 9.87 -13.31 -21.27
N GLN A 24 10.16 -13.65 -20.02
CA GLN A 24 9.83 -14.95 -19.47
C GLN A 24 8.33 -14.96 -19.12
N ARG A 25 7.55 -15.70 -19.90
CA ARG A 25 6.10 -15.81 -19.78
C ARG A 25 5.77 -16.76 -18.62
N ILE A 26 5.49 -16.22 -17.44
CA ILE A 26 4.89 -17.02 -16.35
C ILE A 26 3.38 -16.98 -16.54
N SER A 27 2.83 -18.11 -16.99
CA SER A 27 1.38 -18.30 -17.12
C SER A 27 0.81 -18.69 -15.76
N VAL A 28 0.30 -17.71 -15.01
CA VAL A 28 -0.64 -17.96 -13.91
C VAL A 28 -2.04 -17.67 -14.44
N GLY A 29 -2.94 -18.63 -14.28
CA GLY A 29 -4.26 -18.61 -14.92
C GLY A 29 -5.09 -17.36 -14.60
N SER A 30 -5.76 -16.87 -15.63
CA SER A 30 -6.91 -15.94 -15.61
C SER A 30 -6.65 -14.49 -15.17
N VAL A 31 -6.34 -13.68 -16.21
CA VAL A 31 -6.58 -12.23 -16.37
C VAL A 31 -5.81 -11.24 -15.50
N TYR A 32 -4.48 -11.35 -15.40
CA TYR A 32 -3.61 -10.17 -15.28
C TYR A 32 -2.25 -10.49 -15.91
N THR A 33 -1.84 -9.75 -16.94
CA THR A 33 -0.46 -9.78 -17.45
C THR A 33 0.13 -8.40 -17.14
N MET A 34 0.81 -8.26 -16.00
CA MET A 34 1.64 -7.09 -15.75
C MET A 34 2.96 -7.27 -16.49
N PHE A 35 3.30 -6.33 -17.37
CA PHE A 35 4.64 -6.22 -17.92
C PHE A 35 5.52 -5.57 -16.86
N VAL A 36 6.28 -6.38 -16.12
CA VAL A 36 7.30 -5.87 -15.20
C VAL A 36 8.55 -5.60 -16.04
N ASN A 37 8.83 -4.33 -16.32
CA ASN A 37 10.04 -3.92 -17.03
C ASN A 37 11.28 -4.21 -16.15
N SER A 38 12.30 -4.82 -16.76
CA SER A 38 13.59 -5.14 -16.13
C SER A 38 14.31 -3.92 -15.53
N ASP A 39 13.99 -2.72 -16.01
CA ASP A 39 14.58 -1.46 -15.56
C ASP A 39 14.04 -1.02 -14.17
N TYR A 40 13.02 -1.71 -13.64
CA TYR A 40 12.48 -1.45 -12.30
C TYR A 40 13.45 -1.84 -11.17
N TYR A 41 14.41 -2.74 -11.44
CA TYR A 41 15.37 -3.21 -10.43
C TYR A 41 16.56 -2.28 -10.20
N ASP A 42 16.87 -1.37 -11.13
CA ASP A 42 18.06 -0.51 -11.02
C ASP A 42 17.85 0.73 -10.13
N VAL A 43 16.62 1.04 -9.74
CA VAL A 43 16.29 2.20 -8.88
C VAL A 43 16.28 1.85 -7.38
N LEU A 44 16.58 0.60 -7.00
CA LEU A 44 16.62 0.13 -5.61
C LEU A 44 18.02 0.11 -4.96
N GLN A 45 18.95 0.96 -5.42
CA GLN A 45 20.30 1.03 -4.86
C GLN A 45 20.44 1.85 -3.57
N GLU A 46 19.45 1.88 -2.69
CA GLU A 46 19.74 1.95 -1.25
C GLU A 46 18.75 1.07 -0.47
N PRO A 47 19.21 -0.04 0.14
CA PRO A 47 18.36 -0.82 1.01
C PRO A 47 18.04 0.00 2.27
N VAL A 48 16.78 0.43 2.41
CA VAL A 48 16.27 0.88 3.72
C VAL A 48 16.45 -0.29 4.69
N PRO A 49 17.18 -0.16 5.81
CA PRO A 49 17.47 -1.28 6.68
C PRO A 49 16.17 -1.91 7.21
N ARG A 50 15.92 -3.18 6.88
CA ARG A 50 14.74 -3.97 7.32
C ARG A 50 14.51 -3.96 8.83
N GLU A 51 15.55 -3.68 9.60
CA GLU A 51 15.51 -3.63 11.06
C GLU A 51 14.80 -2.37 11.60
N SER A 52 14.96 -1.20 10.98
CA SER A 52 14.52 0.07 11.58
C SER A 52 13.00 0.17 11.73
N SER A 53 12.24 -0.37 10.79
CA SER A 53 10.77 -0.30 10.80
C SER A 53 10.14 -1.16 11.90
N THR A 54 10.77 -2.29 12.25
CA THR A 54 10.30 -3.14 13.36
C THR A 54 10.64 -2.55 14.73
N TYR A 55 11.83 -1.93 14.88
CA TYR A 55 12.17 -1.20 16.09
C TYR A 55 11.26 0.01 16.33
N GLU A 56 10.86 0.72 15.27
CA GLU A 56 9.87 1.80 15.39
C GLU A 56 8.50 1.29 15.83
N LEU A 57 8.01 0.16 15.27
CA LEU A 57 6.76 -0.46 15.72
C LEU A 57 6.81 -0.80 17.22
N PHE A 58 7.89 -1.44 17.68
CA PHE A 58 8.06 -1.83 19.08
C PHE A 58 8.30 -0.64 20.02
N GLY A 59 8.69 0.52 19.50
CA GLY A 59 8.83 1.74 20.29
C GLY A 59 7.49 2.42 20.58
N GLU A 60 6.56 2.43 19.62
CA GLU A 60 5.23 3.05 19.79
C GLU A 60 4.20 2.10 20.40
N TRP A 61 4.27 0.81 20.04
CA TRP A 61 3.38 -0.23 20.52
C TRP A 61 4.23 -1.38 21.09
N PRO A 62 4.92 -1.17 22.22
CA PRO A 62 5.78 -2.19 22.82
C PRO A 62 5.03 -3.48 23.14
N GLU A 63 3.71 -3.40 23.37
CA GLU A 63 2.82 -4.51 23.62
C GLU A 63 2.60 -5.39 22.38
N LEU A 64 2.65 -4.82 21.17
CA LEU A 64 2.56 -5.59 19.92
C LEU A 64 3.85 -6.35 19.63
N GLY A 65 5.00 -5.96 20.18
CA GLY A 65 6.26 -6.65 19.91
C GLY A 65 6.26 -8.14 20.27
N PRO A 66 5.87 -8.50 21.50
CA PRO A 66 5.64 -9.89 21.88
C PRO A 66 4.59 -10.60 21.01
N VAL A 67 3.50 -9.93 20.63
CA VAL A 67 2.43 -10.50 19.80
C VAL A 67 2.96 -10.85 18.41
N VAL A 68 3.64 -9.91 17.75
CA VAL A 68 4.26 -10.14 16.44
C VAL A 68 5.26 -11.29 16.50
N LYS A 69 6.07 -11.37 17.56
CA LYS A 69 7.01 -12.49 17.74
C LYS A 69 6.31 -13.84 17.86
N LYS A 70 5.19 -13.92 18.59
CA LYS A 70 4.37 -15.14 18.69
C LYS A 70 3.76 -15.51 17.35
N LEU A 71 3.18 -14.54 16.64
CA LEU A 71 2.59 -14.71 15.32
C LEU A 71 3.60 -15.27 14.31
N PHE A 72 4.84 -14.75 14.29
CA PHE A 72 5.91 -15.25 13.42
C PHE A 72 6.31 -16.70 13.71
N LYS A 73 6.26 -17.10 14.98
CA LYS A 73 6.63 -18.45 15.41
C LYS A 73 5.47 -19.45 15.36
N GLY A 74 4.25 -18.99 15.09
CA GLY A 74 3.05 -19.82 15.20
C GLY A 74 2.75 -20.25 16.64
N GLU A 75 3.17 -19.46 17.64
CA GLU A 75 2.84 -19.69 19.04
C GLU A 75 1.37 -19.31 19.30
N GLU A 76 0.73 -19.97 20.28
CA GLU A 76 -0.63 -19.63 20.69
C GLU A 76 -0.68 -18.22 21.29
N LEU A 77 -1.72 -17.47 20.92
CA LEU A 77 -2.03 -16.16 21.49
C LEU A 77 -2.87 -16.34 22.76
N ASN A 78 -2.55 -15.55 23.78
CA ASN A 78 -3.37 -15.48 24.98
C ASN A 78 -4.39 -14.33 24.90
N GLU A 79 -5.29 -14.26 25.87
CA GLU A 79 -6.36 -13.24 25.91
C GLU A 79 -5.83 -11.80 25.82
N ARG A 80 -4.67 -11.51 26.43
CA ARG A 80 -4.04 -10.20 26.35
C ARG A 80 -3.52 -9.91 24.94
N ASP A 81 -2.87 -10.88 24.30
CA ASP A 81 -2.39 -10.73 22.92
C ASP A 81 -3.57 -10.44 21.97
N GLU A 82 -4.67 -11.16 22.13
CA GLU A 82 -5.89 -10.91 21.36
C GLU A 82 -6.52 -9.55 21.66
N GLY A 83 -6.44 -9.08 22.91
CA GLY A 83 -6.88 -7.75 23.30
C GLY A 83 -6.19 -6.66 22.47
N TRP A 84 -4.86 -6.71 22.38
CA TRP A 84 -4.09 -5.75 21.58
C TRP A 84 -4.42 -5.83 20.09
N LEU A 85 -4.65 -7.03 19.55
CA LEU A 85 -5.03 -7.18 18.15
C LEU A 85 -6.43 -6.61 17.86
N ARG A 86 -7.36 -6.71 18.82
CA ARG A 86 -8.69 -6.09 18.72
C ARG A 86 -8.60 -4.57 18.74
N GLU A 87 -7.77 -3.98 19.60
CA GLU A 87 -7.55 -2.54 19.59
C GLU A 87 -7.01 -2.06 18.23
N VAL A 88 -6.06 -2.78 17.63
CA VAL A 88 -5.56 -2.43 16.28
C VAL A 88 -6.65 -2.59 15.22
N SER A 89 -7.48 -3.63 15.31
CA SER A 89 -8.62 -3.85 14.41
C SER A 89 -9.59 -2.67 14.46
N GLU A 90 -9.93 -2.20 15.65
CA GLU A 90 -10.77 -1.01 15.88
C GLU A 90 -10.12 0.27 15.35
N GLU A 91 -8.85 0.52 15.66
CA GLU A 91 -8.13 1.73 15.19
C GLU A 91 -7.95 1.80 13.66
N THR A 92 -8.08 0.68 12.97
CA THR A 92 -7.85 0.59 11.52
C THR A 92 -9.13 0.46 10.70
N GLY A 93 -10.23 0.03 11.32
CA GLY A 93 -11.42 -0.45 10.61
C GLY A 93 -11.21 -1.74 9.83
N TRP A 94 -10.06 -2.41 10.02
CA TRP A 94 -9.79 -3.71 9.42
C TRP A 94 -10.33 -4.83 10.31
N GLU A 95 -10.78 -5.91 9.69
CA GLU A 95 -11.10 -7.16 10.34
C GLU A 95 -9.85 -7.72 11.06
N LEU A 96 -10.09 -8.35 12.21
CA LEU A 96 -9.04 -8.88 13.08
C LEU A 96 -8.06 -9.81 12.32
N ASN A 97 -8.58 -10.63 11.42
CA ASN A 97 -7.77 -11.54 10.62
C ASN A 97 -6.85 -10.81 9.64
N ASP A 98 -7.26 -9.67 9.10
CA ASP A 98 -6.43 -8.87 8.21
C ASP A 98 -5.33 -8.14 8.96
N VAL A 99 -5.61 -7.68 10.19
CA VAL A 99 -4.57 -7.16 11.10
C VAL A 99 -3.53 -8.25 11.40
N ILE A 100 -3.99 -9.45 11.77
CA ILE A 100 -3.10 -10.59 12.05
C ILE A 100 -2.27 -10.94 10.81
N ASP A 101 -2.87 -10.95 9.63
CA ASP A 101 -2.18 -11.24 8.37
C ASP A 101 -1.16 -10.14 8.03
N ASP A 102 -1.50 -8.85 8.18
CA ASP A 102 -0.55 -7.74 7.96
C ASP A 102 0.65 -7.88 8.90
N LEU A 103 0.41 -8.13 10.19
CA LEU A 103 1.46 -8.32 11.21
C LEU A 103 2.40 -9.50 10.91
N LYS A 104 1.85 -10.63 10.45
CA LYS A 104 2.65 -11.80 10.02
C LYS A 104 3.51 -11.51 8.80
N ASN A 105 3.07 -10.57 7.97
CA ASN A 105 3.60 -10.35 6.64
C ASN A 105 4.37 -9.02 6.51
N ILE A 106 4.65 -8.35 7.62
CA ILE A 106 5.42 -7.10 7.70
C ILE A 106 6.73 -7.16 6.88
N SER A 107 7.42 -8.29 6.93
CA SER A 107 8.73 -8.48 6.28
C SER A 107 8.66 -9.05 4.87
N ARG A 108 7.47 -9.20 4.28
CA ARG A 108 7.30 -9.74 2.92
C ARG A 108 7.84 -8.78 1.86
N ASP A 109 8.10 -9.37 0.69
CA ASP A 109 8.50 -8.64 -0.50
C ASP A 109 7.51 -7.48 -0.79
N PRO A 110 8.00 -6.28 -1.17
CA PRO A 110 7.13 -5.14 -1.45
C PRO A 110 6.05 -5.41 -2.52
N VAL A 111 6.30 -6.26 -3.51
CA VAL A 111 5.32 -6.62 -4.55
C VAL A 111 4.16 -7.41 -3.93
N GLU A 112 4.47 -8.43 -3.13
CA GLU A 112 3.45 -9.22 -2.43
C GLU A 112 2.64 -8.35 -1.45
N ARG A 113 3.30 -7.42 -0.74
CA ARG A 113 2.61 -6.46 0.13
C ARG A 113 1.68 -5.54 -0.67
N ALA A 114 2.13 -5.05 -1.84
CA ALA A 114 1.30 -4.21 -2.70
C ALA A 114 0.05 -4.96 -3.19
N GLU A 115 0.18 -6.21 -3.62
CA GLU A 115 -0.96 -7.05 -4.03
C GLU A 115 -1.96 -7.24 -2.88
N LYS A 116 -1.47 -7.57 -1.67
CA LYS A 116 -2.31 -7.72 -0.48
C LYS A 116 -3.06 -6.42 -0.15
N TYR A 117 -2.36 -5.30 -0.06
CA TYR A 117 -2.99 -4.01 0.28
C TYR A 117 -3.97 -3.55 -0.80
N TYR A 118 -3.72 -3.86 -2.06
CA TYR A 118 -4.68 -3.60 -3.12
C TYR A 118 -5.94 -4.45 -2.96
N SER A 119 -5.81 -5.75 -2.63
CA SER A 119 -6.96 -6.62 -2.31
C SER A 119 -7.79 -6.04 -1.17
N LEU A 120 -7.15 -5.71 -0.05
CA LEU A 120 -7.82 -5.10 1.11
C LEU A 120 -8.52 -3.80 0.73
N TYR A 121 -7.86 -2.92 -0.01
CA TYR A 121 -8.47 -1.67 -0.50
C TYR A 121 -9.75 -1.96 -1.28
N THR A 122 -9.74 -2.91 -2.21
CA THR A 122 -10.91 -3.24 -3.02
C THR A 122 -12.03 -3.87 -2.20
N GLU A 123 -11.69 -4.79 -1.29
CA GLU A 123 -12.66 -5.48 -0.42
C GLU A 123 -13.35 -4.48 0.51
N TYR A 124 -12.58 -3.69 1.26
CA TYR A 124 -13.12 -2.69 2.18
C TYR A 124 -13.93 -1.60 1.47
N LEU A 125 -13.51 -1.18 0.27
CA LEU A 125 -14.26 -0.17 -0.48
C LEU A 125 -15.62 -0.69 -0.93
N GLU A 126 -15.71 -1.95 -1.38
CA GLU A 126 -16.98 -2.56 -1.77
C GLU A 126 -17.88 -2.81 -0.55
N GLU A 127 -17.32 -3.26 0.58
CA GLU A 127 -18.06 -3.37 1.84
C GLU A 127 -18.61 -2.02 2.30
N ALA A 128 -17.79 -0.97 2.29
CA ALA A 128 -18.20 0.38 2.65
C ALA A 128 -19.37 0.85 1.78
N LYS A 129 -19.27 0.65 0.45
CA LYS A 129 -20.33 0.99 -0.51
C LYS A 129 -21.61 0.18 -0.24
N ASN A 130 -21.49 -1.10 0.12
CA ASN A 130 -22.63 -1.94 0.48
C ASN A 130 -23.33 -1.45 1.75
N TYR A 131 -22.59 -1.15 2.82
CA TYR A 131 -23.15 -0.61 4.05
C TYR A 131 -23.82 0.74 3.82
N TYR A 132 -23.22 1.61 3.00
CA TYR A 132 -23.83 2.88 2.62
C TYR A 132 -25.18 2.69 1.92
N ARG A 133 -25.27 1.76 0.95
CA ARG A 133 -26.53 1.44 0.24
C ARG A 133 -27.62 0.93 1.20
N LEU A 134 -27.22 0.24 2.26
CA LEU A 134 -28.11 -0.26 3.31
C LEU A 134 -28.41 0.79 4.40
N ASN A 135 -27.97 2.04 4.24
CA ASN A 135 -28.05 3.12 5.23
C ASN A 135 -27.41 2.78 6.59
N ASN A 136 -26.47 1.84 6.61
CA ASN A 136 -25.66 1.56 7.80
C ASN A 136 -24.42 2.48 7.79
N PHE A 137 -24.65 3.76 8.10
CA PHE A 137 -23.61 4.79 7.98
C PHE A 137 -22.41 4.57 8.89
N ARG A 138 -22.61 4.03 10.10
CA ARG A 138 -21.50 3.71 11.01
C ARG A 138 -20.52 2.72 10.37
N GLN A 139 -21.03 1.59 9.89
CA GLN A 139 -20.20 0.58 9.23
C GLN A 139 -19.65 1.09 7.89
N ALA A 140 -20.41 1.91 7.16
CA ALA A 140 -19.93 2.50 5.92
C ALA A 140 -18.69 3.38 6.16
N GLY A 141 -18.75 4.27 7.17
CA GLY A 141 -17.64 5.15 7.54
C GLY A 141 -16.40 4.38 7.96
N GLU A 142 -16.59 3.36 8.80
CA GLU A 142 -15.51 2.50 9.28
C GLU A 142 -14.79 1.77 8.16
N LYS A 143 -15.54 1.11 7.28
CA LYS A 143 -14.98 0.37 6.15
C LYS A 143 -14.33 1.30 5.12
N LEU A 144 -14.86 2.51 4.93
CA LEU A 144 -14.22 3.50 4.06
C LEU A 144 -12.86 3.95 4.64
N TYR A 145 -12.76 4.13 5.95
CA TYR A 145 -11.49 4.44 6.60
C TYR A 145 -10.48 3.29 6.47
N GLY A 146 -10.93 2.05 6.65
CA GLY A 146 -10.11 0.86 6.40
C GLY A 146 -9.58 0.80 4.96
N ALA A 147 -10.42 1.11 3.97
CA ALA A 147 -10.02 1.20 2.56
C ALA A 147 -8.97 2.31 2.33
N VAL A 148 -9.12 3.46 3.00
CA VAL A 148 -8.15 4.58 2.91
C VAL A 148 -6.78 4.17 3.43
N LEU A 149 -6.71 3.52 4.60
CA LEU A 149 -5.45 3.01 5.14
C LEU A 149 -4.81 1.97 4.22
N ALA A 150 -5.61 1.06 3.65
CA ALA A 150 -5.13 0.08 2.69
C ALA A 150 -4.57 0.74 1.42
N LEU A 151 -5.21 1.78 0.88
CA LEU A 151 -4.70 2.51 -0.27
C LEU A 151 -3.37 3.22 0.03
N ILE A 152 -3.20 3.78 1.23
CA ILE A 152 -1.95 4.42 1.65
C ILE A 152 -0.84 3.38 1.80
N LYS A 153 -1.12 2.24 2.43
CA LYS A 153 -0.17 1.13 2.56
C LYS A 153 0.16 0.52 1.20
N TYR A 154 -0.80 0.42 0.28
CA TYR A 154 -0.57 0.06 -1.12
C TYR A 154 0.42 1.04 -1.78
N TYR A 155 0.18 2.35 -1.65
CA TYR A 155 1.09 3.37 -2.17
C TYR A 155 2.51 3.24 -1.59
N ALA A 156 2.64 2.98 -0.30
CA ALA A 156 3.95 2.74 0.33
C ALA A 156 4.64 1.51 -0.26
N ALA A 157 3.91 0.40 -0.41
CA ALA A 157 4.44 -0.86 -0.92
C ALA A 157 4.92 -0.75 -2.38
N ILE A 158 4.16 -0.10 -3.27
CA ILE A 158 4.60 0.15 -4.66
C ILE A 158 5.83 1.06 -4.73
N LYS A 159 6.12 1.85 -3.70
CA LYS A 159 7.35 2.65 -3.58
C LYS A 159 8.48 1.91 -2.87
N GLY A 160 8.31 0.62 -2.56
CA GLY A 160 9.31 -0.18 -1.85
C GLY A 160 9.46 0.20 -0.39
N MET A 161 8.54 1.01 0.17
CA MET A 161 8.66 1.55 1.51
C MET A 161 7.88 0.68 2.52
N PRO A 162 8.47 0.35 3.68
CA PRO A 162 7.71 -0.27 4.77
C PRO A 162 6.84 0.79 5.45
N LEU A 163 5.52 0.56 5.52
CA LEU A 163 4.58 1.36 6.30
C LEU A 163 3.80 0.42 7.23
N ILE A 164 4.44 0.14 8.37
CA ILE A 164 3.94 -0.85 9.32
C ILE A 164 2.87 -0.23 10.22
N HIS A 165 3.07 1.02 10.61
CA HIS A 165 2.21 1.74 11.55
C HIS A 165 0.80 1.99 11.01
N TRP A 166 -0.15 2.07 11.93
CA TRP A 166 -1.54 2.47 11.68
C TRP A 166 -1.88 3.82 12.33
N SER A 167 -1.01 4.34 13.19
CA SER A 167 -1.26 5.61 13.88
C SER A 167 -1.32 6.77 12.89
N ARG A 168 -2.37 7.59 13.03
CA ARG A 168 -2.60 8.75 12.17
C ARG A 168 -1.34 9.62 11.99
N GLY A 169 -0.63 9.91 13.08
CA GLY A 169 0.58 10.74 13.04
C GLY A 169 1.72 10.13 12.20
N LYS A 170 1.88 8.81 12.17
CA LYS A 170 2.86 8.12 11.31
C LYS A 170 2.42 8.09 9.87
N ILE A 171 1.13 7.87 9.62
CA ILE A 171 0.55 7.97 8.27
C ILE A 171 0.76 9.39 7.72
N GLU A 172 0.46 10.44 8.49
CA GLU A 172 0.69 11.84 8.08
C GLU A 172 2.17 12.15 7.82
N ARG A 173 3.06 11.62 8.66
CA ARG A 173 4.52 11.76 8.47
C ARG A 173 4.97 11.08 7.18
N PHE A 174 4.48 9.87 6.92
CA PHE A 174 4.72 9.18 5.64
C PHE A 174 4.22 10.02 4.47
N ILE A 175 3.00 10.56 4.53
CA ILE A 175 2.47 11.41 3.47
C ILE A 175 3.36 12.64 3.25
N THR A 176 3.82 13.27 4.32
CA THR A 176 4.66 14.47 4.25
C THR A 176 6.01 14.20 3.60
N ASN A 177 6.64 13.09 3.96
CA ASN A 177 8.04 12.82 3.61
C ASN A 177 8.19 11.93 2.36
N ASN A 178 7.22 11.06 2.07
CA ASN A 178 7.40 9.95 1.14
C ASN A 178 6.42 9.97 -0.05
N VAL A 179 5.26 10.61 0.08
CA VAL A 179 4.33 10.77 -1.05
C VAL A 179 4.87 11.85 -2.01
N LYS A 180 4.72 11.63 -3.32
CA LYS A 180 5.09 12.62 -4.35
C LYS A 180 4.37 13.95 -4.14
N GLN A 181 5.05 15.07 -4.37
CA GLN A 181 4.57 16.42 -4.03
C GLN A 181 3.16 16.72 -4.58
N GLU A 182 2.87 16.30 -5.80
CA GLU A 182 1.59 16.47 -6.49
C GLU A 182 0.43 15.68 -5.85
N LEU A 183 0.74 14.60 -5.12
CA LEU A 183 -0.26 13.76 -4.42
C LEU A 183 -0.39 14.09 -2.93
N ARG A 184 0.62 14.73 -2.31
CA ARG A 184 0.64 14.97 -0.85
C ARG A 184 -0.60 15.67 -0.32
N LYS A 185 -1.09 16.68 -1.04
CA LYS A 185 -2.30 17.40 -0.62
C LYS A 185 -3.53 16.50 -0.70
N LEU A 186 -3.66 15.71 -1.77
CA LEU A 186 -4.80 14.81 -1.95
C LEU A 186 -4.86 13.77 -0.83
N PHE A 187 -3.72 13.15 -0.49
CA PHE A 187 -3.67 12.18 0.60
C PHE A 187 -3.98 12.79 1.98
N ARG A 188 -3.47 14.00 2.27
CA ARG A 188 -3.82 14.71 3.52
C ARG A 188 -5.30 15.05 3.58
N ASP A 189 -5.81 15.66 2.50
CA ASP A 189 -7.22 16.00 2.37
C ASP A 189 -8.13 14.76 2.51
N LEU A 190 -7.65 13.58 2.08
CA LEU A 190 -8.37 12.31 2.20
C LEU A 190 -8.50 11.90 3.66
N LEU A 191 -7.38 11.83 4.39
CA LEU A 191 -7.40 11.52 5.82
C LEU A 191 -8.26 12.49 6.62
N ASP A 192 -8.14 13.79 6.34
CA ASP A 192 -8.93 14.81 7.04
C ASP A 192 -10.44 14.66 6.82
N LYS A 193 -10.85 14.18 5.64
CA LYS A 193 -12.27 13.99 5.30
C LYS A 193 -12.81 12.66 5.78
N THR A 194 -11.97 11.63 5.88
CA THR A 194 -12.40 10.30 6.30
C THR A 194 -12.37 10.15 7.81
N GLN A 195 -11.53 10.91 8.52
CA GLN A 195 -11.44 10.87 9.98
C GLN A 195 -12.79 11.06 10.68
N PRO A 196 -13.62 12.06 10.34
CA PRO A 196 -14.88 12.22 11.05
C PRO A 196 -15.89 11.11 10.75
N LEU A 197 -15.75 10.42 9.61
CA LEU A 197 -16.56 9.24 9.28
C LEU A 197 -16.17 8.02 10.13
N HIS A 198 -14.87 7.89 10.43
CA HIS A 198 -14.35 6.89 11.37
C HIS A 198 -14.77 7.21 12.80
N GLU A 199 -14.62 8.45 13.27
CA GLU A 199 -15.11 8.87 14.60
C GLU A 199 -16.62 8.66 14.76
N HIS A 200 -17.40 8.82 13.68
CA HIS A 200 -18.83 8.55 13.67
C HIS A 200 -19.19 7.08 13.98
N PHE A 201 -18.32 6.13 13.66
CA PHE A 201 -18.52 4.72 14.00
C PHE A 201 -18.67 4.53 15.51
N TYR A 202 -17.80 5.17 16.29
CA TYR A 202 -17.78 5.11 17.75
C TYR A 202 -18.81 6.02 18.40
N GLU A 203 -18.89 7.28 17.95
CA GLU A 203 -19.62 8.32 18.65
C GLU A 203 -21.03 8.56 18.12
N ALA A 204 -21.33 8.10 16.89
CA ALA A 204 -22.60 8.33 16.22
C ALA A 204 -23.01 9.81 16.12
N HIS A 205 -22.04 10.72 16.05
CA HIS A 205 -22.25 12.16 16.24
C HIS A 205 -22.74 12.93 14.99
N LEU A 206 -22.79 12.31 13.81
CA LEU A 206 -23.17 12.96 12.55
C LEU A 206 -24.64 12.67 12.25
N ASP A 207 -25.38 13.69 11.83
CA ASP A 207 -26.66 13.47 11.19
C ASP A 207 -26.49 12.89 9.77
N GLU A 208 -27.56 12.31 9.24
CA GLU A 208 -27.56 11.63 7.95
C GLU A 208 -27.13 12.54 6.79
N GLN A 209 -27.55 13.81 6.77
CA GLN A 209 -27.20 14.71 5.70
C GLN A 209 -25.70 15.03 5.72
N THR A 210 -25.17 15.39 6.89
CA THR A 210 -23.74 15.65 7.08
C THR A 210 -22.89 14.43 6.75
N PHE A 211 -23.33 13.22 7.15
CA PHE A 211 -22.63 11.99 6.82
C PHE A 211 -22.54 11.78 5.30
N LYS A 212 -23.67 11.93 4.58
CA LYS A 212 -23.72 11.72 3.13
C LYS A 212 -22.86 12.72 2.36
N GLU A 213 -22.84 13.98 2.78
CA GLU A 213 -21.98 15.00 2.18
C GLU A 213 -20.50 14.63 2.32
N ARG A 214 -20.06 14.31 3.54
CA ARG A 214 -18.67 13.89 3.82
C ARG A 214 -18.30 12.59 3.10
N TRP A 215 -19.21 11.62 3.06
CA TRP A 215 -19.06 10.37 2.33
C TRP A 215 -18.74 10.61 0.85
N ILE A 216 -19.53 11.46 0.18
CA ILE A 216 -19.35 11.77 -1.24
C ILE A 216 -18.00 12.45 -1.50
N GLU A 217 -17.60 13.39 -0.62
CA GLU A 217 -16.31 14.06 -0.74
C GLU A 217 -15.13 13.11 -0.57
N ALA A 218 -15.17 12.27 0.47
CA ALA A 218 -14.15 11.28 0.75
C ALA A 218 -14.03 10.25 -0.37
N LEU A 219 -15.15 9.70 -0.83
CA LEU A 219 -15.17 8.68 -1.88
C LEU A 219 -14.62 9.21 -3.21
N LYS A 220 -15.03 10.41 -3.64
CA LYS A 220 -14.50 11.04 -4.86
C LYS A 220 -12.99 11.26 -4.78
N LEU A 221 -12.50 11.64 -3.61
CA LEU A 221 -11.07 11.88 -3.42
C LEU A 221 -10.27 10.57 -3.40
N LEU A 222 -10.79 9.53 -2.75
CA LEU A 222 -10.21 8.19 -2.73
C LEU A 222 -10.08 7.61 -4.15
N GLU A 223 -11.17 7.64 -4.92
CA GLU A 223 -11.18 7.14 -6.31
C GLU A 223 -10.20 7.94 -7.20
N ARG A 224 -10.18 9.28 -7.05
CA ARG A 224 -9.21 10.13 -7.77
C ARG A 224 -7.75 9.78 -7.45
N ILE A 225 -7.43 9.55 -6.17
CA ILE A 225 -6.07 9.17 -5.76
C ILE A 225 -5.71 7.81 -6.35
N HIS A 226 -6.60 6.83 -6.22
CA HIS A 226 -6.40 5.49 -6.79
C HIS A 226 -6.10 5.54 -8.30
N ASP A 227 -6.89 6.31 -9.06
CA ASP A 227 -6.69 6.45 -10.50
C ASP A 227 -5.32 7.06 -10.82
N LEU A 228 -4.92 8.13 -10.11
CA LEU A 228 -3.61 8.76 -10.30
C LEU A 228 -2.45 7.81 -9.98
N ILE A 229 -2.58 6.97 -8.96
CA ILE A 229 -1.58 5.95 -8.61
C ILE A 229 -1.47 4.93 -9.74
N ARG A 230 -2.60 4.42 -10.24
CA ARG A 230 -2.65 3.43 -11.31
C ARG A 230 -2.03 3.96 -12.61
N PHE A 231 -2.41 5.17 -13.03
CA PHE A 231 -1.85 5.79 -14.24
C PHE A 231 -0.34 6.04 -14.13
N SER A 232 0.16 6.37 -12.94
CA SER A 232 1.59 6.62 -12.72
C SER A 232 2.47 5.37 -12.75
N ASN A 233 1.88 4.17 -12.65
CA ASN A 233 2.58 2.89 -12.57
C ASN A 233 2.50 2.06 -13.87
N THR A 234 1.99 2.62 -14.97
CA THR A 234 1.75 1.90 -16.24
C THR A 234 2.78 2.23 -17.34
N PHE A 235 4.00 2.66 -16.98
CA PHE A 235 5.08 2.98 -17.95
C PHE A 235 6.36 2.21 -17.65
#